data_AF-C6A0J7-F1
#
_entry.id   AF-C6A0J7-F1
#
_cell.length_a   1.000
_cell.length_b   1.000
_cell.length_c   1.000
_cell.angle_alpha   90.00
_cell.angle_beta   90.00
_cell.angle_gamma   90.00
#
_symmetry.space_group_name_H-M   'P 1'
#
loop_
_entity.id
_entity.type
_entity.pdbx_description
1 polymer ?
#
loop_
_entity_poly.entity_id
_entity_poly.type
_entity_poly.pdbx_seq_one_letter_code
_entity_poly.pdbx_strand_id
1 'polypeptide(L)'
;MQFIDIIIYILFVVLYYLFLKTALEVFTYKELRSYSILAISIAEVVVSLGINLFLGVLMLFTVLKLLKLNLKEAFVVAFTAEFGFLLGIIVVMFILTTAGTMFGIEGLEFNMTWDELLRIAGYR
;
A
#
# COMPACT_ATOMS: atom_id res chain seq x y z
N MET A 1 -11.21 -19.06 -2.26
CA MET A 1 -11.04 -17.66 -2.71
C MET A 1 -11.03 -16.72 -1.51
N GLN A 2 -12.14 -16.54 -0.78
CA GLN A 2 -12.25 -15.57 0.33
C GLN A 2 -11.11 -15.58 1.39
N PHE A 3 -10.55 -16.74 1.73
CA PHE A 3 -9.45 -16.83 2.70
C PHE A 3 -8.09 -16.35 2.16
N ILE A 4 -7.81 -16.62 0.88
CA ILE A 4 -6.58 -16.16 0.21
C ILE A 4 -6.63 -14.63 0.06
N ASP A 5 -7.80 -14.10 -0.28
CA ASP A 5 -8.03 -12.66 -0.42
C ASP A 5 -7.77 -11.92 0.91
N ILE A 6 -8.23 -12.49 2.03
CA ILE A 6 -7.96 -11.95 3.38
C ILE A 6 -6.46 -11.97 3.70
N ILE A 7 -5.76 -13.06 3.37
CA ILE A 7 -4.31 -13.16 3.60
C ILE A 7 -3.56 -12.10 2.78
N ILE A 8 -3.90 -11.93 1.50
CA ILE A 8 -3.29 -10.93 0.63
C ILE A 8 -3.58 -9.52 1.14
N TYR A 9 -4.81 -9.26 1.60
CA TYR A 9 -5.17 -7.97 2.17
C TYR A 9 -4.36 -7.67 3.44
N ILE A 10 -4.24 -8.65 4.36
CA ILE A 10 -3.39 -8.51 5.55
C ILE A 10 -1.93 -8.25 5.16
N LEU A 11 -1.42 -8.97 4.14
CA LEU A 11 -0.07 -8.77 3.63
C LEU A 11 0.14 -7.34 3.10
N PHE A 12 -0.82 -6.79 2.37
CA PHE A 12 -0.78 -5.40 1.89
C PHE A 12 -0.83 -4.38 3.03
N VAL A 13 -1.65 -4.61 4.06
CA VAL A 13 -1.66 -3.77 5.27
C VAL A 13 -0.30 -3.80 5.97
N VAL A 14 0.30 -4.98 6.13
CA VAL A 14 1.64 -5.11 6.75
C VAL A 14 2.69 -4.40 5.90
N LEU A 15 2.65 -4.57 4.59
CA LEU A 15 3.60 -3.95 3.67
C LEU A 15 3.47 -2.42 3.71
N TYR A 16 2.25 -1.89 3.63
CA TYR A 16 1.98 -0.46 3.77
C TYR A 16 2.49 0.07 5.12
N TYR A 17 2.19 -0.65 6.21
CA TYR A 17 2.65 -0.30 7.55
C TYR A 17 4.17 -0.16 7.62
N LEU A 18 4.91 -1.10 7.02
CA LEU A 18 6.37 -1.05 7.00
C LEU A 18 6.89 0.15 6.22
N PHE A 19 6.32 0.43 5.04
CA PHE A 19 6.71 1.60 4.25
C PHE A 19 6.38 2.91 4.96
N LEU A 20 5.18 3.06 5.51
CA LEU A 20 4.77 4.26 6.24
C LEU A 20 5.64 4.47 7.48
N LYS A 21 5.85 3.42 8.28
CA LYS A 21 6.73 3.48 9.46
C LYS A 21 8.14 3.90 9.08
N THR A 22 8.73 3.26 8.07
CA THR A 22 10.08 3.55 7.60
C THR A 22 10.18 4.99 7.08
N ALA A 23 9.21 5.44 6.28
CA ALA A 23 9.19 6.80 5.76
C ALA A 23 9.10 7.83 6.89
N LEU A 24 8.26 7.60 7.90
CA LEU A 24 8.16 8.47 9.06
C LEU A 24 9.49 8.54 9.84
N GLU A 25 10.11 7.39 10.12
CA GLU A 25 11.36 7.33 10.87
C GLU A 25 12.52 8.00 10.10
N VAL A 26 12.65 7.73 8.80
CA VAL A 26 13.75 8.22 7.97
C VAL A 26 13.62 9.71 7.65
N PHE A 27 12.42 10.20 7.31
CA PHE A 27 12.26 11.58 6.84
C PHE A 27 11.87 12.57 7.92
N THR A 28 11.39 12.11 9.07
CA THR A 28 10.80 12.98 10.10
C THR A 28 11.40 12.77 11.48
N TYR A 29 12.14 11.66 11.66
CA TYR A 29 12.70 11.24 12.95
C TYR A 29 11.65 11.12 14.07
N LYS A 30 10.35 11.08 13.71
CA LYS A 30 9.25 10.91 14.66
C LYS A 30 8.88 9.44 14.76
N GLU A 31 8.97 8.89 15.96
CA GLU A 31 8.31 7.63 16.28
C GLU A 31 6.83 7.88 16.60
N LEU A 32 5.96 7.48 15.67
CA LEU A 32 4.54 7.37 15.94
C LEU A 32 4.24 6.03 16.64
N ARG A 33 3.24 6.03 17.52
CA ARG A 33 2.80 4.81 18.19
C ARG A 33 2.39 3.78 17.14
N SER A 34 2.86 2.55 17.28
CA SER A 34 2.62 1.47 16.31
C SER A 34 1.14 1.26 15.99
N TYR A 35 0.25 1.41 16.97
CA TYR A 35 -1.20 1.32 16.77
C TYR A 35 -1.77 2.43 15.87
N SER A 36 -1.24 3.65 15.95
CA SER A 36 -1.67 4.76 15.10
C SER A 36 -1.23 4.54 13.65
N ILE A 37 0.01 4.08 13.44
CA ILE A 37 0.51 3.76 12.09
C ILE A 37 -0.31 2.61 11.49
N LEU A 38 -0.64 1.58 12.27
CA LEU A 38 -1.46 0.47 11.82
C LEU A 38 -2.87 0.90 11.42
N ALA A 39 -3.52 1.74 12.22
CA ALA A 39 -4.84 2.27 11.89
C ALA A 39 -4.83 3.09 10.59
N ILE A 40 -3.80 3.94 10.41
CA ILE A 40 -3.60 4.71 9.17
C ILE A 40 -3.39 3.75 8.00
N SER A 41 -2.53 2.74 8.17
CA SER A 41 -2.21 1.78 7.11
C SER A 41 -3.43 0.99 6.64
N ILE A 42 -4.29 0.56 7.57
CA ILE A 42 -5.55 -0.11 7.20
C ILE A 42 -6.42 0.83 6.37
N ALA A 43 -6.61 2.06 6.83
CA ALA A 43 -7.45 3.04 6.14
C ALA A 43 -6.91 3.39 4.75
N GLU A 44 -5.60 3.60 4.63
CA GLU A 44 -4.94 3.91 3.36
C GLU A 44 -5.01 2.74 2.39
N VAL A 45 -4.80 1.50 2.83
CA VAL A 45 -4.92 0.33 1.96
C VAL A 45 -6.35 0.18 1.42
N VAL A 46 -7.39 0.47 2.22
CA VAL A 46 -8.78 0.52 1.72
C VAL A 46 -8.94 1.58 0.63
N VAL A 47 -8.39 2.77 0.82
CA VAL A 47 -8.57 3.89 -0.11
C VAL A 47 -7.73 3.71 -1.39
N SER A 48 -6.46 3.36 -1.25
CA SER A 48 -5.52 3.18 -2.35
C SER A 48 -5.89 1.99 -3.25
N LEU A 49 -6.38 0.87 -2.68
CA LEU A 49 -6.84 -0.28 -3.47
C LEU A 49 -8.31 -0.21 -3.89
N GLY A 50 -9.18 0.32 -3.02
CA GLY A 50 -10.62 0.28 -3.22
C GLY A 50 -11.20 1.45 -4.02
N ILE A 51 -10.51 2.59 -4.05
CA ILE A 51 -10.99 3.81 -4.73
C ILE A 51 -9.99 4.28 -5.78
N ASN A 52 -8.85 4.82 -5.35
CA ASN A 52 -7.80 5.35 -6.23
C ASN A 52 -6.53 5.69 -5.42
N LEU A 53 -5.36 5.34 -5.96
CA LEU A 53 -4.05 5.69 -5.40
C LEU A 53 -3.87 7.19 -5.14
N PHE A 54 -4.32 8.06 -6.05
CA PHE A 54 -4.23 9.51 -5.88
C PHE A 54 -5.00 10.00 -4.65
N LEU A 55 -6.14 9.36 -4.36
CA LEU A 55 -6.94 9.67 -3.18
C LEU A 55 -6.22 9.22 -1.90
N GLY A 56 -5.52 8.08 -1.94
CA GLY A 56 -4.66 7.61 -0.83
C GLY A 56 -3.54 8.60 -0.53
N VAL A 57 -2.83 9.08 -1.54
CA VAL A 57 -1.80 10.12 -1.37
C VAL A 57 -2.37 11.37 -0.68
N LEU A 58 -3.55 11.85 -1.11
CA LEU A 58 -4.21 13.02 -0.50
C LEU A 58 -4.68 12.75 0.92
N MET A 59 -5.23 11.57 1.18
CA MET A 59 -5.65 11.14 2.51
C MET A 59 -4.45 11.11 3.46
N LEU A 60 -3.38 10.42 3.08
CA LEU A 60 -2.19 10.27 3.90
C LEU A 60 -1.56 11.63 4.17
N PHE A 61 -1.45 12.47 3.13
CA PHE A 61 -0.95 13.84 3.29
C PHE A 61 -1.79 14.62 4.32
N THR A 62 -3.11 14.52 4.25
CA THR A 62 -4.03 15.19 5.19
C THR A 62 -3.82 14.68 6.62
N VAL A 63 -3.74 13.37 6.80
CA VAL A 63 -3.47 12.73 8.11
C VAL A 63 -2.12 13.18 8.68
N LEU A 64 -1.07 13.19 7.87
CA LEU A 64 0.25 13.66 8.27
C LEU A 64 0.25 15.15 8.64
N LYS A 65 -0.52 15.98 7.94
CA LYS A 65 -0.70 17.39 8.32
C LYS A 65 -1.40 17.53 9.67
N LEU A 66 -2.41 16.71 9.97
CA LEU A 66 -3.08 16.68 11.28
C LEU A 66 -2.14 16.24 12.41
N LEU A 67 -1.18 15.36 12.11
CA LEU A 67 -0.09 14.95 13.01
C LEU A 67 1.02 16.02 13.14
N LYS A 68 0.78 17.24 12.66
CA LYS A 68 1.67 18.40 12.75
C LYS A 68 3.05 18.14 12.12
N LEU A 69 3.09 17.43 10.99
CA LEU A 69 4.27 17.38 10.15
C LEU A 69 4.42 18.65 9.31
N ASN A 70 5.67 19.02 9.04
CA ASN A 70 5.96 20.11 8.11
C ASN A 70 5.46 19.76 6.71
N LEU A 71 5.18 20.77 5.90
CA LEU A 71 4.62 20.55 4.55
C LEU A 71 5.54 19.71 3.67
N LYS A 72 6.86 19.94 3.77
CA LYS A 72 7.88 19.14 3.07
C LYS A 72 7.93 17.70 3.58
N GLU A 73 7.95 17.51 4.90
CA GLU A 73 7.97 16.17 5.53
C GLU A 73 6.73 15.37 5.14
N ALA A 74 5.54 15.95 5.27
CA ALA A 74 4.28 15.30 4.94
C ALA A 74 4.24 14.88 3.46
N PHE A 75 4.75 15.73 2.55
CA PHE A 75 4.81 15.41 1.14
C PHE A 75 5.77 14.25 0.84
N VAL A 76 7.01 14.33 1.37
CA VAL A 76 8.01 13.28 1.14
C VAL A 76 7.57 11.95 1.73
N VAL A 77 7.00 11.95 2.94
CA VAL A 77 6.48 10.73 3.58
C VAL A 77 5.31 10.16 2.81
N ALA A 78 4.33 10.99 2.42
CA ALA A 78 3.16 10.52 1.68
C ALA A 78 3.54 9.86 0.35
N PHE A 79 4.38 10.54 -0.44
CA PHE A 79 4.85 10.00 -1.71
C PHE A 79 5.71 8.74 -1.52
N THR A 80 6.60 8.72 -0.53
CA THR A 80 7.47 7.55 -0.33
C THR A 80 6.68 6.33 0.15
N ALA A 81 5.71 6.53 1.05
CA ALA A 81 4.87 5.44 1.54
C ALA A 81 3.99 4.86 0.42
N GLU A 82 3.30 5.71 -0.33
CA GLU A 82 2.41 5.29 -1.43
C GLU A 82 3.19 4.67 -2.59
N PHE A 83 4.32 5.26 -2.97
CA PHE A 83 5.14 4.70 -4.04
C PHE A 83 5.80 3.37 -3.63
N GLY A 84 6.30 3.29 -2.39
CA GLY A 84 6.82 2.04 -1.82
C GLY A 84 5.75 0.96 -1.76
N PHE A 85 4.53 1.31 -1.35
CA PHE A 85 3.38 0.42 -1.35
C PHE A 85 3.05 -0.10 -2.75
N LEU A 86 2.98 0.79 -3.75
CA LEU A 86 2.75 0.42 -5.15
C LEU A 86 3.81 -0.55 -5.68
N LEU A 87 5.09 -0.28 -5.43
CA LEU A 87 6.18 -1.19 -5.79
C LEU A 87 6.03 -2.55 -5.07
N GLY A 88 5.68 -2.53 -3.78
CA GLY A 88 5.48 -3.75 -3.02
C GLY A 88 4.31 -4.59 -3.53
N ILE A 89 3.20 -3.96 -3.95
CA ILE A 89 2.10 -4.67 -4.62
C ILE A 89 2.62 -5.36 -5.89
N ILE A 90 3.35 -4.65 -6.74
CA ILE A 90 3.88 -5.22 -7.99
C ILE A 90 4.78 -6.42 -7.70
N VAL A 91 5.68 -6.32 -6.72
CA VAL A 91 6.57 -7.42 -6.33
C VAL A 91 5.78 -8.61 -5.77
N VAL A 92 4.82 -8.37 -4.88
CA VAL A 92 3.98 -9.43 -4.30
C VAL A 92 3.19 -10.13 -5.39
N MET A 93 2.53 -9.38 -6.27
CA MET A 93 1.77 -9.94 -7.39
C MET A 93 2.66 -10.78 -8.30
N PHE A 94 3.84 -10.28 -8.66
CA PHE A 94 4.80 -11.02 -9.49
C PHE A 94 5.21 -12.36 -8.85
N ILE A 95 5.50 -12.36 -7.55
CA ILE A 95 5.86 -13.59 -6.80
C ILE A 95 4.68 -14.55 -6.75
N LEU A 96 3.48 -14.06 -6.43
CA LEU A 96 2.28 -14.88 -6.33
C LEU A 96 1.92 -15.52 -7.67
N THR A 97 1.96 -14.75 -8.77
CA THR A 97 1.72 -15.27 -10.13
C THR A 97 2.76 -16.32 -10.50
N THR A 98 4.05 -16.03 -10.30
CA THR A 98 5.13 -16.98 -10.62
C THR A 98 5.00 -18.28 -9.82
N ALA A 99 4.69 -18.17 -8.52
CA ALA A 99 4.44 -19.34 -7.67
C ALA A 99 3.19 -20.10 -8.11
N GLY A 100 2.10 -19.40 -8.44
CA GLY A 100 0.86 -19.98 -8.96
C GLY A 100 1.13 -20.83 -10.20
N THR A 101 1.87 -20.30 -11.18
CA THR A 101 2.23 -21.01 -12.41
C THR A 101 3.14 -22.21 -12.15
N MET A 102 4.14 -22.10 -11.27
CA MET A 102 5.06 -23.21 -10.97
C MET A 102 4.38 -24.35 -10.22
N PHE A 103 3.42 -24.05 -9.34
CA PHE A 103 2.72 -25.05 -8.52
C PHE A 103 1.36 -25.47 -9.10
N GLY A 104 0.94 -24.93 -10.25
CA GLY A 104 -0.34 -25.24 -10.90
C GLY A 104 -1.56 -24.84 -10.07
N ILE A 105 -1.46 -23.75 -9.29
CA ILE A 105 -2.53 -23.27 -8.41
C ILE A 105 -3.30 -22.16 -9.15
N GLU A 106 -4.41 -22.52 -9.79
CA GLU A 106 -5.27 -21.59 -10.57
C GLU A 106 -5.73 -20.35 -9.76
N GLY A 107 -5.86 -20.46 -8.43
CA GLY A 107 -6.24 -19.33 -7.56
C GLY A 107 -5.11 -18.33 -7.25
N LEU A 108 -3.86 -18.67 -7.56
CA LEU A 108 -2.67 -17.82 -7.44
C LEU A 108 -2.14 -17.37 -8.80
N GLU A 109 -2.60 -18.01 -9.87
CA GLU A 109 -2.63 -17.45 -11.21
C GLU A 109 -3.60 -16.26 -11.21
N PHE A 110 -3.23 -15.18 -10.52
CA PHE A 110 -3.94 -13.92 -10.59
C PHE A 110 -3.91 -13.49 -12.06
N ASN A 111 -4.98 -13.78 -12.77
CA ASN A 111 -5.24 -13.36 -14.13
C ASN A 111 -5.66 -11.87 -14.15
N MET A 112 -5.11 -11.08 -13.22
CA MET A 112 -5.31 -9.65 -13.13
C MET A 112 -4.34 -9.05 -14.14
N THR A 113 -4.82 -8.85 -15.35
CA THR A 113 -4.04 -8.33 -16.47
C THR A 113 -3.43 -6.99 -16.08
N TRP A 114 -2.29 -6.60 -16.67
CA TRP A 114 -1.70 -5.27 -16.50
C TRP A 114 -2.73 -4.15 -16.65
N ASP A 115 -3.73 -4.36 -17.51
CA ASP A 115 -4.88 -3.47 -17.69
C ASP A 115 -5.72 -3.27 -16.44
N GLU A 116 -5.96 -4.29 -15.60
CA GLU A 116 -6.72 -4.13 -14.35
C GLU A 116 -5.93 -3.38 -13.28
N LEU A 117 -4.62 -3.63 -13.18
CA LEU A 117 -3.73 -2.89 -12.28
C LEU A 117 -3.60 -1.42 -12.71
N LEU A 118 -3.47 -1.16 -14.02
CA LEU A 118 -3.44 0.20 -14.57
C LEU A 118 -4.80 0.89 -14.41
N ARG A 119 -5.92 0.16 -14.55
CA ARG A 119 -7.26 0.68 -14.30
C ARG A 119 -7.49 1.08 -12.85
N ILE A 120 -6.98 0.31 -11.88
CA ILE A 120 -7.00 0.65 -10.45
C ILE A 120 -6.08 1.85 -10.17
N ALA A 121 -4.94 1.95 -10.87
CA ALA A 121 -4.03 3.09 -10.80
C ALA A 121 -4.52 4.35 -11.56
N GLY A 122 -5.73 4.31 -12.16
CA GLY A 122 -6.35 5.46 -12.84
C GLY A 122 -5.93 5.69 -14.28
N TYR A 123 -5.19 4.76 -14.89
CA TYR A 123 -4.93 4.74 -16.33
C TYR A 123 -6.03 3.96 -17.05
N ARG A 124 -6.58 4.58 -18.10
CA ARG A 124 -7.68 4.04 -18.90
C ARG A 124 -7.19 3.27 -20.10
#